data_AF-A0A2X1UIN8-F1
#
_entry.id   AF-A0A2X1UIN8-F1
#
_cell.length_a   1.000
_cell.length_b   1.000
_cell.length_c   1.000
_cell.angle_alpha   90.00
_cell.angle_beta   90.00
_cell.angle_gamma   90.00
#
_symmetry.space_group_name_H-M   'P 1'
#
loop_
_entity.id
_entity.type
_entity.pdbx_description
1 polymer ?
#
loop_
_entity_poly.entity_id
_entity_poly.type
_entity_poly.pdbx_seq_one_letter_code
_entity_poly.pdbx_strand_id
1 'polypeptide(L)'
;MIIQWLRFIKPSIWLSACALIAVCWAYDRAAQYRKGAADKAAEMAAVIAAKEAQMRRLSDAAAARFQKNEAVRLEKEKVRREVVEKIINRPVYVNRCLDADGVRELNAAIDGD
;
A
#
# COMPACT_ATOMS: atom_id res chain seq x y z
N MET A 1 -48.97 60.68 21.95
CA MET A 1 -47.64 60.04 22.18
C MET A 1 -47.68 58.51 22.14
N ILE A 2 -48.71 57.86 22.71
CA ILE A 2 -48.82 56.38 22.81
C ILE A 2 -48.96 55.67 21.44
N ILE A 3 -49.67 56.28 20.48
CA ILE A 3 -49.90 55.69 19.15
C ILE A 3 -48.59 55.59 18.33
N GLN A 4 -47.67 56.53 18.53
CA GLN A 4 -46.38 56.55 17.82
C GLN A 4 -45.43 55.46 18.35
N TRP A 5 -45.51 55.16 19.65
CA TRP A 5 -44.80 54.06 20.30
C TRP A 5 -45.30 52.69 19.81
N LEU A 6 -46.62 52.52 19.69
CA LEU A 6 -47.24 51.30 19.17
C LEU A 6 -46.89 50.99 17.71
N ARG A 7 -46.58 52.01 16.92
CA ARG A 7 -46.17 51.89 15.52
C ARG A 7 -44.71 51.47 15.37
N PHE A 8 -43.87 51.77 16.35
CA PHE A 8 -42.45 51.40 16.37
C PHE A 8 -42.21 49.98 16.91
N ILE A 9 -43.07 49.48 17.79
CA ILE A 9 -42.97 48.13 18.36
C ILE A 9 -43.34 47.04 17.35
N LYS A 10 -44.35 47.30 16.50
CA LYS A 10 -44.80 46.35 15.46
C LYS A 10 -43.65 45.84 14.57
N PRO A 11 -42.79 46.69 13.97
CA PRO A 11 -41.67 46.19 13.15
C PRO A 11 -40.62 45.44 13.96
N SER A 12 -40.35 45.81 15.23
CA SER A 12 -39.42 45.06 16.08
C SER A 12 -39.91 43.64 16.40
N ILE A 13 -41.21 43.44 16.60
CA ILE A 13 -41.79 42.10 16.81
C ILE A 13 -41.61 41.25 15.55
N TRP A 14 -41.86 41.82 14.37
CA TRP A 14 -41.67 41.12 13.09
C TRP A 14 -40.19 40.75 12.86
N LEU A 15 -39.25 41.66 13.17
CA LEU A 15 -37.82 41.36 13.06
C LEU A 15 -37.36 40.26 14.01
N SER A 16 -37.85 40.28 15.26
CA SER A 16 -37.61 39.21 16.23
C SER A 16 -38.14 37.86 15.74
N ALA A 17 -39.35 37.82 15.18
CA ALA A 17 -39.93 36.61 14.64
C ALA A 17 -39.13 36.08 13.44
N CYS A 18 -38.72 36.95 12.51
CA CYS A 18 -37.87 36.58 11.38
C CYS A 18 -36.51 36.05 11.83
N ALA A 19 -35.89 36.66 12.85
CA ALA A 19 -34.63 36.21 13.40
C ALA A 19 -34.74 34.81 14.04
N LEU A 20 -35.82 34.54 14.77
CA LEU A 20 -36.07 33.22 15.36
C LEU A 20 -36.24 32.15 14.27
N ILE A 21 -37.01 32.43 13.22
CA ILE A 21 -37.20 31.51 12.10
C ILE A 21 -35.87 31.23 11.39
N ALA A 22 -35.04 32.25 11.15
CA ALA A 22 -33.74 32.09 10.53
C ALA A 22 -32.79 31.21 11.36
N VAL A 23 -32.80 31.36 12.68
CA VAL A 23 -32.00 30.53 13.60
C VAL A 23 -32.49 29.09 13.61
N CYS A 24 -33.81 28.85 13.72
CA CYS A 24 -34.37 27.51 13.64
C CYS A 24 -34.04 26.82 12.31
N TRP A 25 -34.14 27.55 11.20
CA TRP A 25 -33.81 27.04 9.88
C TRP A 25 -32.31 26.72 9.72
N ALA A 26 -31.42 27.60 10.19
CA ALA A 26 -29.99 27.37 10.15
C ALA A 26 -29.58 26.15 10.99
N TYR A 27 -30.19 25.99 12.17
CA TYR A 27 -29.94 24.86 13.05
C TYR A 27 -30.37 23.53 12.41
N ASP A 28 -31.59 23.47 11.88
CA ASP A 28 -32.10 22.26 11.23
C ASP A 28 -31.24 21.89 10.01
N ARG A 29 -30.89 22.88 9.18
CA ARG A 29 -30.03 22.67 8.02
C ARG A 29 -28.65 22.14 8.41
N ALA A 30 -28.04 22.71 9.45
CA ALA A 30 -26.74 22.26 9.95
C ALA A 30 -26.80 20.81 10.47
N ALA A 31 -27.89 20.44 11.14
CA ALA A 31 -28.11 19.06 11.60
C ALA A 31 -28.26 18.08 10.41
N GLN A 32 -29.01 18.47 9.37
CA GLN A 32 -29.16 17.66 8.15
C GLN A 32 -27.82 17.50 7.40
N TYR A 33 -27.02 18.55 7.24
CA TYR A 33 -25.70 18.45 6.63
C TYR A 33 -24.75 17.53 7.39
N ARG A 34 -24.77 17.59 8.73
CA ARG A 34 -23.95 16.70 9.57
C ARG A 34 -24.34 15.23 9.40
N LYS A 35 -25.64 14.92 9.31
CA LYS A 35 -26.13 13.57 9.04
C LYS A 35 -25.66 13.07 7.67
N GLY A 36 -25.89 13.85 6.61
CA GLY A 36 -25.46 13.47 5.26
C GLY A 36 -23.94 13.30 5.13
N ALA A 37 -23.15 14.14 5.81
CA ALA A 37 -21.69 14.00 5.84
C ALA A 37 -21.25 12.72 6.57
N ALA A 38 -21.89 12.38 7.70
CA ALA A 38 -21.61 11.15 8.43
C ALA A 38 -21.96 9.90 7.62
N ASP A 39 -23.11 9.90 6.92
CA ASP A 39 -23.54 8.78 6.07
C ASP A 39 -22.55 8.55 4.92
N LYS A 40 -22.10 9.62 4.26
CA LYS A 40 -21.11 9.52 3.18
C LYS A 40 -19.73 9.11 3.68
N ALA A 41 -19.33 9.57 4.86
CA ALA A 41 -18.09 9.13 5.49
C ALA A 41 -18.13 7.64 5.84
N ALA A 42 -19.26 7.13 6.35
CA ALA A 42 -19.43 5.71 6.64
C ALA A 42 -19.39 4.85 5.36
N GLU A 43 -20.05 5.31 4.28
CA GLU A 43 -20.01 4.66 2.97
C GLU A 43 -18.57 4.57 2.43
N MET A 44 -17.82 5.68 2.46
CA MET A 44 -16.42 5.70 2.01
C MET A 44 -15.52 4.84 2.90
N ALA A 45 -15.70 4.87 4.22
CA ALA A 45 -14.92 4.05 5.15
C ALA A 45 -15.13 2.55 4.88
N ALA A 46 -16.36 2.13 4.59
CA ALA A 46 -16.65 0.74 4.23
C ALA A 46 -15.95 0.33 2.92
N VAL A 47 -15.94 1.20 1.91
CA VAL A 47 -15.23 0.95 0.64
C VAL A 47 -13.72 0.88 0.87
N ILE A 48 -13.15 1.77 1.68
CA ILE A 48 -11.72 1.76 2.00
C ILE A 48 -11.36 0.48 2.76
N ALA A 49 -12.14 0.09 3.78
CA ALA A 49 -11.91 -1.14 4.53
C ALA A 49 -11.97 -2.38 3.63
N ALA A 50 -12.93 -2.44 2.69
CA ALA A 50 -13.02 -3.53 1.72
C ALA A 50 -11.80 -3.58 0.79
N LYS A 51 -11.34 -2.41 0.29
CA LYS A 51 -10.13 -2.32 -0.54
C LYS A 51 -8.89 -2.72 0.24
N GLU A 52 -8.73 -2.28 1.49
CA GLU A 52 -7.60 -2.68 2.34
C GLU A 52 -7.57 -4.19 2.58
N ALA A 53 -8.72 -4.81 2.87
CA ALA A 53 -8.82 -6.25 3.02
C ALA A 53 -8.43 -6.99 1.73
N GLN A 54 -8.85 -6.49 0.57
CA GLN A 54 -8.46 -7.05 -0.72
C GLN A 54 -6.95 -6.89 -0.98
N MET A 55 -6.40 -5.71 -0.71
CA MET A 55 -4.97 -5.45 -0.88
C MET A 55 -4.11 -6.31 0.05
N ARG A 56 -4.53 -6.53 1.31
CA ARG A 56 -3.86 -7.47 2.22
C ARG A 56 -3.84 -8.89 1.67
N ARG A 57 -4.98 -9.38 1.16
CA ARG A 57 -5.05 -10.72 0.53
C ARG A 57 -4.11 -10.83 -0.67
N LEU A 58 -4.03 -9.77 -1.48
CA LEU A 58 -3.14 -9.73 -2.64
C LEU A 58 -1.66 -9.70 -2.21
N SER A 59 -1.30 -8.92 -1.18
CA SER A 59 0.07 -8.90 -0.66
C SER A 59 0.47 -10.23 -0.05
N ASP A 60 -0.43 -10.89 0.68
CA ASP A 60 -0.19 -12.21 1.27
C ASP A 60 0.01 -13.27 0.18
N ALA A 61 -0.82 -13.23 -0.87
CA ALA A 61 -0.67 -14.12 -2.02
C ALA A 61 0.63 -13.85 -2.80
N ALA A 62 1.03 -12.59 -2.96
CA ALA A 62 2.28 -12.21 -3.60
C ALA A 62 3.50 -12.66 -2.78
N ALA A 63 3.46 -12.46 -1.46
CA ALA A 63 4.50 -12.93 -0.55
C ALA A 63 4.63 -14.46 -0.56
N ALA A 64 3.50 -15.18 -0.51
CA ALA A 64 3.51 -16.65 -0.58
C ALA A 64 4.07 -17.16 -1.92
N ARG A 65 3.76 -16.48 -3.04
CA ARG A 65 4.35 -16.79 -4.35
C ARG A 65 5.85 -16.51 -4.39
N PHE A 66 6.28 -15.39 -3.80
CA PHE A 66 7.70 -15.03 -3.73
C PHE A 66 8.50 -16.09 -2.97
N GLN A 67 8.03 -16.47 -1.77
CA GLN A 67 8.66 -17.50 -0.94
C GLN A 67 8.72 -18.87 -1.65
N LYS A 68 7.65 -19.27 -2.35
CA LYS A 68 7.64 -20.50 -3.15
C LYS A 68 8.64 -20.45 -4.32
N ASN A 69 8.71 -19.33 -5.03
CA ASN A 69 9.64 -19.16 -6.15
C ASN A 69 11.10 -19.12 -5.66
N GLU A 70 11.35 -18.54 -4.49
CA GLU A 70 12.67 -18.54 -3.86
C GLU A 70 13.10 -19.96 -3.46
N ALA A 71 12.19 -20.75 -2.86
CA ALA A 71 12.47 -22.15 -2.55
C ALA A 71 12.83 -22.97 -3.81
N VAL A 72 12.08 -22.80 -4.91
CA VAL A 72 12.37 -23.46 -6.19
C VAL A 72 13.71 -22.99 -6.79
N ARG A 73 14.05 -21.69 -6.65
CA ARG A 73 15.37 -21.18 -7.08
C ARG A 73 16.50 -21.79 -6.27
N LEU A 74 16.37 -21.83 -4.95
CA LEU A 74 17.37 -22.41 -4.06
C LEU A 74 17.56 -23.91 -4.33
N GLU A 75 16.49 -24.66 -4.59
CA GLU A 75 16.58 -26.07 -5.01
C GLU A 75 17.31 -26.22 -6.35
N LYS A 76 16.96 -25.41 -7.37
CA LYS A 76 17.65 -25.45 -8.66
C LYS A 76 19.12 -25.05 -8.56
N GLU A 77 19.47 -24.12 -7.68
CA GLU A 77 20.85 -23.72 -7.42
C GLU A 77 21.65 -24.83 -6.70
N LYS A 78 21.06 -25.52 -5.73
CA LYS A 78 21.68 -26.69 -5.08
C LYS A 78 21.94 -27.82 -6.08
N VAL A 79 20.95 -28.17 -6.90
CA VAL A 79 21.11 -29.19 -7.95
C VAL A 79 22.20 -28.78 -8.94
N ARG A 80 22.28 -27.51 -9.33
CA ARG A 80 23.35 -27.05 -10.22
C ARG A 80 24.73 -27.18 -9.58
N ARG A 81 24.89 -26.82 -8.30
CA ARG A 81 26.18 -27.00 -7.60
C ARG A 81 26.57 -28.48 -7.51
N GLU A 82 25.63 -29.34 -7.13
CA GLU A 82 25.89 -30.78 -7.01
C GLU A 82 26.15 -31.46 -8.36
N VAL A 83 25.50 -31.04 -9.45
CA VAL A 83 25.75 -31.61 -10.79
C VAL A 83 27.05 -31.05 -11.39
N VAL A 84 27.38 -29.77 -11.19
CA VAL A 84 28.63 -29.19 -11.70
C VAL A 84 29.85 -29.77 -10.97
N GLU A 85 29.76 -30.03 -9.66
CA GLU A 85 30.81 -30.77 -8.93
C GLU A 85 30.90 -32.25 -9.31
N LYS A 86 29.83 -32.87 -9.83
CA LYS A 86 29.86 -34.28 -10.26
C LYS A 86 30.51 -34.50 -11.62
N ILE A 87 30.72 -33.46 -12.43
CA ILE A 87 31.37 -33.58 -13.75
C ILE A 87 32.87 -33.30 -13.66
N ILE A 88 33.33 -32.51 -12.67
CA ILE A 88 34.74 -32.11 -12.52
C ILE A 88 35.20 -32.39 -11.09
N ASN A 89 36.12 -33.33 -10.91
CA ASN A 89 36.58 -33.80 -9.60
C ASN A 89 37.40 -32.73 -8.83
N ARG A 90 38.04 -31.76 -9.52
CA ARG A 90 38.79 -30.64 -8.90
C ARG A 90 38.68 -29.36 -9.75
N PRO A 91 37.66 -28.51 -9.55
CA PRO A 91 37.59 -27.23 -10.26
C PRO A 91 38.61 -26.23 -9.69
N VAL A 92 39.45 -25.68 -10.57
CA VAL A 92 40.40 -24.59 -10.23
C VAL A 92 39.88 -23.29 -10.85
N TYR A 93 39.54 -22.31 -10.03
CA TYR A 93 39.05 -21.00 -10.48
C TYR A 93 40.20 -19.99 -10.50
N VAL A 94 40.55 -19.45 -11.67
CA VAL A 94 41.57 -18.41 -11.83
C VAL A 94 40.98 -17.17 -12.51
N ASN A 95 41.25 -15.98 -11.98
CA ASN A 95 40.79 -14.70 -12.54
C ASN A 95 41.76 -14.13 -13.60
N ARG A 96 42.42 -15.01 -14.35
CA ARG A 96 43.40 -14.65 -15.39
C ARG A 96 43.14 -15.50 -16.63
N CYS A 97 43.31 -14.92 -17.81
CA CYS A 97 43.23 -15.68 -19.06
C CYS A 97 44.45 -16.61 -19.14
N LEU A 98 44.20 -17.91 -19.23
CA LEU A 98 45.21 -18.91 -19.59
C LEU A 98 45.03 -19.24 -21.06
N ASP A 99 46.11 -19.21 -21.81
CA ASP A 99 46.19 -19.76 -23.15
C ASP A 99 46.28 -21.30 -23.10
N ALA A 100 46.20 -21.95 -24.26
CA ALA A 100 46.22 -23.41 -24.33
C ALA A 100 47.49 -24.02 -23.71
N ASP A 101 48.63 -23.33 -23.85
CA ASP A 101 49.90 -23.73 -23.25
C ASP A 101 49.90 -23.52 -21.72
N GLY A 102 49.38 -22.40 -21.22
CA GLY A 102 49.23 -22.14 -19.78
C GLY A 102 48.27 -23.10 -19.07
N VAL A 103 47.26 -23.62 -19.76
CA VAL A 103 46.40 -24.70 -19.24
C VAL A 103 47.17 -26.03 -19.18
N ARG A 104 48.00 -26.34 -20.17
CA ARG A 104 48.81 -27.58 -20.20
C ARG A 104 49.85 -27.60 -19.08
N GLU A 105 50.54 -26.48 -18.87
CA GLU A 105 51.54 -26.34 -17.80
C GLU A 105 50.90 -26.47 -16.41
N LEU A 106 49.71 -25.87 -16.23
CA LEU A 106 48.97 -25.99 -14.98
C LEU A 106 48.56 -27.45 -14.70
N ASN A 107 48.12 -28.18 -15.71
CA ASN A 107 47.77 -29.59 -15.55
C ASN A 107 49.00 -30.44 -15.22
N ALA A 108 50.15 -30.20 -15.87
CA ALA A 108 51.41 -30.87 -15.54
C ALA A 108 51.85 -30.62 -14.08
N ALA A 109 51.79 -29.36 -13.64
CA ALA A 109 52.12 -28.99 -12.26
C ALA A 109 51.16 -29.56 -11.21
N ILE A 110 49.91 -29.87 -11.58
CA ILE A 110 48.93 -30.53 -10.71
C ILE A 110 49.17 -32.05 -10.64
N ASP A 111 49.58 -32.66 -11.76
CA ASP A 111 49.84 -34.10 -11.84
C ASP A 111 51.23 -34.51 -11.30
N GLY A 112 52.12 -33.53 -11.10
CA GLY A 112 53.34 -33.69 -10.27
C GLY A 112 54.59 -34.18 -10.99
N ASP A 113 54.71 -33.92 -12.30
CA ASP A 113 55.96 -34.05 -13.06
C ASP A 113 56.67 -32.70 -13.25
#